data_AF-A0A972QVR1-F1
#
_entry.id   AF-A0A972QVR1-F1
#
_cell.length_a   1.000
_cell.length_b   1.000
_cell.length_c   1.000
_cell.angle_alpha   90.00
_cell.angle_beta   90.00
_cell.angle_gamma   90.00
#
_symmetry.space_group_name_H-M   'P 1'
#
loop_
_entity.id
_entity.type
_entity.pdbx_description
1 polymer ?
#
loop_
_entity_poly.entity_id
_entity_poly.type
_entity_poly.pdbx_seq_one_letter_code
_entity_poly.pdbx_strand_id
1 'polypeptide(L)'
;ASGEYNGSSVFATDNGDYATWTPNLPVAGTYDVYAWWSYHPLRATNAPYTIDHAIDSTTVRVDQADSSIANDWFYLGTFQFDAGTGGSITITRESDATYTSADAVKFVPVID
;
A
#
# COMPACT_ATOMS: atom_id res chain seq x y z
N ALA A 1 2.79 15.20 6.33
CA ALA A 1 3.58 15.55 5.12
C ALA A 1 2.67 16.22 4.10
N SER A 2 3.12 17.22 3.36
CA SER A 2 2.29 17.77 2.26
C SER A 2 2.00 16.67 1.23
N GLY A 3 0.75 16.55 0.79
CA GLY A 3 0.33 15.49 -0.14
C GLY A 3 -0.13 14.20 0.54
N GLU A 4 -0.30 14.20 1.86
CA GLU A 4 -0.89 13.09 2.60
C GLU A 4 -2.39 12.94 2.38
N TYR A 5 -2.90 11.71 2.43
CA TYR A 5 -4.33 11.46 2.42
C TYR A 5 -4.92 11.72 3.82
N ASN A 6 -5.98 12.53 3.91
CA ASN A 6 -6.70 12.84 5.15
C ASN A 6 -5.84 13.28 6.35
N GLY A 7 -4.70 13.92 6.11
CA GLY A 7 -3.88 14.55 7.16
C GLY A 7 -3.00 13.59 7.97
N SER A 8 -2.78 12.36 7.50
CA SER A 8 -1.95 11.37 8.22
C SER A 8 -1.05 10.58 7.29
N SER A 9 0.25 10.87 7.30
CA SER A 9 1.27 10.05 6.67
C SER A 9 2.45 9.84 7.63
N VAL A 10 2.94 8.60 7.71
CA VAL A 10 4.14 8.23 8.48
C VAL A 10 5.23 7.70 7.54
N PHE A 11 6.46 7.67 8.03
CA PHE A 11 7.55 7.06 7.28
C PHE A 11 8.53 6.33 8.21
N ALA A 12 9.13 5.28 7.66
CA ALA A 12 10.15 4.48 8.32
C ALA A 12 11.56 4.91 7.92
N THR A 13 12.51 4.79 8.85
CA THR A 13 13.95 4.99 8.63
C THR A 13 14.79 3.76 8.89
N ASP A 14 14.27 2.80 9.66
CA ASP A 14 15.03 1.62 10.10
C ASP A 14 14.62 0.38 9.29
N ASN A 15 15.62 -0.38 8.85
CA ASN A 15 15.40 -1.57 8.03
C ASN A 15 14.52 -2.59 8.77
N GLY A 16 13.45 -3.05 8.10
CA GLY A 16 12.49 -4.00 8.66
C GLY A 16 11.29 -3.35 9.34
N ASP A 17 11.26 -2.02 9.52
CA ASP A 17 10.04 -1.32 9.92
C ASP A 17 8.94 -1.54 8.88
N TYR A 18 7.70 -1.71 9.35
CA TYR A 18 6.56 -1.97 8.49
C TYR A 18 5.28 -1.30 9.00
N ALA A 19 4.31 -1.17 8.09
CA ALA A 19 2.94 -0.81 8.41
C ALA A 19 1.99 -1.78 7.71
N THR A 20 0.93 -2.18 8.40
CA THR A 20 -0.08 -3.11 7.88
C THR A 20 -1.47 -2.47 7.96
N TRP A 21 -2.22 -2.58 6.86
CA TRP A 21 -3.62 -2.21 6.79
C TRP A 21 -4.46 -3.48 6.67
N THR A 22 -5.32 -3.72 7.67
CA THR A 22 -6.23 -4.87 7.71
C THR A 22 -7.69 -4.38 7.67
N PRO A 23 -8.32 -4.28 6.49
CA PRO A 23 -9.72 -3.89 6.39
C PRO A 23 -10.64 -4.97 6.97
N ASN A 24 -11.84 -4.58 7.40
CA ASN A 24 -12.96 -5.51 7.57
C ASN A 24 -13.84 -5.45 6.31
N LEU A 25 -13.60 -6.36 5.36
CA LEU A 25 -14.32 -6.39 4.08
C LEU A 25 -15.73 -6.98 4.28
N PRO A 26 -16.80 -6.27 3.87
CA PRO A 26 -18.16 -6.70 4.19
C PRO A 26 -18.63 -7.93 3.39
N VAL A 27 -18.02 -8.20 2.24
CA VAL A 27 -18.41 -9.26 1.31
C VAL A 27 -17.14 -9.90 0.73
N ALA A 28 -17.18 -11.20 0.48
CA ALA A 28 -16.12 -11.87 -0.27
C ALA A 28 -16.25 -11.52 -1.76
N GLY A 29 -15.13 -11.30 -2.45
CA GLY A 29 -15.18 -10.94 -3.86
C GLY A 29 -13.86 -10.40 -4.38
N THR A 30 -13.92 -9.88 -5.59
CA THR A 30 -12.77 -9.27 -6.27
C THR A 30 -12.71 -7.78 -5.95
N TYR A 31 -11.52 -7.28 -5.63
CA TYR A 31 -11.29 -5.88 -5.29
C TYR A 31 -10.09 -5.32 -6.05
N ASP A 32 -10.25 -4.11 -6.58
CA ASP A 32 -9.13 -3.27 -6.99
C ASP A 32 -8.49 -2.65 -5.74
N VAL A 33 -7.19 -2.84 -5.61
CA VAL A 33 -6.39 -2.36 -4.49
C VAL A 33 -5.55 -1.17 -4.94
N TYR A 34 -5.59 -0.10 -4.15
CA TYR A 34 -4.81 1.10 -4.35
C TYR A 34 -4.01 1.44 -3.10
N ALA A 35 -2.87 2.11 -3.29
CA ALA A 35 -2.11 2.74 -2.24
C ALA A 35 -1.92 4.22 -2.52
N TRP A 36 -1.74 5.00 -1.44
CA TRP A 36 -1.37 6.40 -1.47
C TRP A 36 -0.08 6.58 -0.67
N TRP A 37 0.76 7.55 -1.06
CA TRP A 37 1.90 8.02 -0.27
C TRP A 37 2.20 9.48 -0.58
N SER A 38 2.90 10.13 0.36
CA SER A 38 3.43 11.47 0.14
C SER A 38 4.74 11.42 -0.64
N TYR A 39 4.85 12.26 -1.66
CA TYR A 39 6.08 12.42 -2.44
C TYR A 39 7.23 12.94 -1.56
N HIS A 40 8.39 12.31 -1.68
CA HIS A 40 9.67 12.90 -1.29
C HIS A 40 10.80 12.24 -2.10
N PRO A 41 11.81 12.99 -2.60
CA PRO A 41 12.83 12.44 -3.51
C PRO A 41 13.75 11.38 -2.89
N LEU A 42 13.76 11.25 -1.56
CA LEU A 42 14.51 10.22 -0.83
C LEU A 42 13.65 9.02 -0.39
N ARG A 43 12.43 8.90 -0.93
CA ARG A 43 11.60 7.70 -0.70
C ARG A 43 12.18 6.50 -1.44
N ALA A 44 11.77 5.31 -1.03
CA ALA A 44 12.12 4.06 -1.67
C ALA A 44 11.68 4.06 -3.15
N THR A 45 12.61 3.80 -4.06
CA THR A 45 12.30 3.62 -5.49
C THR A 45 11.79 2.22 -5.81
N ASN A 46 11.69 1.36 -4.80
CA ASN A 46 11.38 -0.06 -4.95
C ASN A 46 10.60 -0.61 -3.74
N ALA A 47 9.72 0.20 -3.15
CA ALA A 47 8.98 -0.14 -1.93
C ALA A 47 8.12 -1.40 -2.12
N PRO A 48 8.29 -2.46 -1.30
CA PRO A 48 7.47 -3.67 -1.40
C PRO A 48 6.13 -3.49 -0.67
N TYR A 49 5.05 -3.51 -1.42
CA TYR A 49 3.69 -3.71 -0.91
C TYR A 49 3.33 -5.19 -1.04
N THR A 50 3.21 -5.87 0.08
CA THR A 50 2.74 -7.26 0.17
C THR A 50 1.23 -7.26 0.37
N ILE A 51 0.50 -7.89 -0.54
CA ILE A 51 -0.95 -8.03 -0.54
C ILE A 51 -1.28 -9.46 -0.18
N ASP A 52 -1.74 -9.68 1.04
CA ASP A 52 -2.28 -10.97 1.49
C ASP A 52 -3.75 -11.05 1.08
N HIS A 53 -4.05 -11.90 0.11
CA HIS A 53 -5.38 -12.08 -0.47
C HIS A 53 -5.85 -13.53 -0.27
N ALA A 54 -7.08 -13.88 -0.68
CA ALA A 54 -7.71 -15.15 -0.31
C ALA A 54 -6.98 -16.41 -0.83
N ILE A 55 -6.18 -16.27 -1.88
CA ILE A 55 -5.49 -17.38 -2.56
C ILE A 55 -4.07 -17.54 -2.02
N ASP A 56 -3.31 -16.44 -1.92
CA ASP A 56 -1.90 -16.40 -1.54
C ASP A 56 -1.50 -14.95 -1.21
N SER A 57 -0.21 -14.67 -1.14
CA SER A 57 0.36 -13.34 -1.03
C SER A 57 1.05 -12.89 -2.32
N THR A 58 0.82 -11.66 -2.75
CA THR A 58 1.49 -11.04 -3.91
C THR A 58 2.28 -9.82 -3.47
N THR A 59 3.53 -9.65 -3.94
CA THR A 59 4.30 -8.42 -3.72
C THR A 59 4.32 -7.54 -4.96
N VAL A 60 3.89 -6.29 -4.81
CA VAL A 60 3.99 -5.23 -5.83
C VAL A 60 5.05 -4.23 -5.39
N ARG A 61 6.02 -3.95 -6.27
CA ARG A 61 7.09 -2.99 -6.00
C ARG A 61 6.81 -1.66 -6.68
N VAL A 62 6.98 -0.57 -5.93
CA VAL A 62 6.56 0.77 -6.34
C VAL A 62 7.67 1.79 -6.11
N ASP A 63 7.86 2.70 -7.06
CA ASP A 63 8.74 3.85 -6.91
C ASP A 63 8.01 4.99 -6.18
N GLN A 64 8.19 5.09 -4.87
CA GLN A 64 7.59 6.17 -4.09
C GLN A 64 8.28 7.53 -4.29
N ALA A 65 9.44 7.57 -4.95
CA ALA A 65 10.17 8.78 -5.30
C ALA A 65 9.79 9.32 -6.70
N ASP A 66 8.89 8.66 -7.42
CA ASP A 66 8.30 9.19 -8.64
C ASP A 66 7.15 10.16 -8.29
N SER A 67 7.37 11.45 -8.59
CA SER A 67 6.38 12.50 -8.33
C SER A 67 5.14 12.41 -9.22
N SER A 68 5.17 11.65 -10.32
CA SER A 68 4.03 11.52 -11.24
C SER A 68 2.96 10.56 -10.75
N ILE A 69 3.29 9.70 -9.78
CA ILE A 69 2.39 8.68 -9.20
C ILE A 69 2.19 8.83 -7.68
N ALA A 70 2.91 9.76 -7.05
CA ALA A 70 2.76 10.10 -5.64
C ALA A 70 1.66 11.14 -5.40
N ASN A 71 1.18 11.25 -4.16
CA ASN A 71 0.08 12.14 -3.77
C ASN A 71 -1.23 11.89 -4.56
N ASP A 72 -1.43 10.65 -5.03
CA ASP A 72 -2.66 10.17 -5.66
C ASP A 72 -2.84 8.66 -5.37
N TRP A 73 -3.98 8.10 -5.78
CA TRP A 73 -4.27 6.68 -5.71
C TRP A 73 -3.53 5.90 -6.80
N PHE A 74 -2.45 5.25 -6.45
CA PHE A 74 -1.76 4.31 -7.32
C PHE A 74 -2.40 2.93 -7.24
N TYR A 75 -2.69 2.35 -8.40
CA TYR A 75 -3.29 1.02 -8.52
C TYR A 75 -2.22 -0.07 -8.34
N LEU A 76 -2.40 -0.92 -7.34
CA LEU A 76 -1.52 -2.05 -7.05
C LEU A 76 -1.92 -3.32 -7.82
N GLY A 77 -3.21 -3.52 -8.05
CA GLY A 77 -3.73 -4.71 -8.73
C GLY A 77 -5.15 -5.06 -8.31
N THR A 78 -5.69 -6.08 -8.96
CA THR A 78 -6.99 -6.68 -8.65
C THR A 78 -6.77 -8.03 -8.00
N PHE A 79 -7.38 -8.27 -6.84
CA PHE A 79 -7.21 -9.53 -6.09
C PHE A 79 -8.54 -10.00 -5.50
N GLN A 80 -8.65 -11.31 -5.26
CA GLN A 80 -9.81 -11.91 -4.59
C GLN A 80 -9.59 -11.93 -3.07
N PHE A 81 -10.56 -11.46 -2.31
CA PHE A 81 -10.54 -11.46 -0.84
C PHE A 81 -11.77 -12.16 -0.27
N ASP A 82 -11.61 -12.77 0.90
CA ASP A 82 -12.72 -13.23 1.72
C ASP A 82 -13.34 -12.07 2.51
N ALA A 83 -14.59 -12.22 2.94
CA ALA A 83 -15.20 -11.29 3.89
C ALA A 83 -14.49 -11.35 5.25
N GLY A 84 -14.49 -10.25 5.98
CA GLY A 84 -13.84 -10.12 7.28
C GLY A 84 -12.45 -9.50 7.20
N THR A 85 -11.57 -9.90 8.10
CA THR A 85 -10.23 -9.29 8.32
C THR A 85 -9.07 -10.19 7.89
N GLY A 86 -9.34 -11.16 7.00
CA GLY A 86 -8.32 -12.09 6.50
C GLY A 86 -7.37 -11.46 5.48
N GLY A 87 -7.83 -10.45 4.74
CA GLY A 87 -7.02 -9.71 3.78
C GLY A 87 -6.20 -8.59 4.42
N SER A 88 -4.98 -8.36 3.94
CA SER A 88 -4.15 -7.26 4.43
C SER A 88 -3.18 -6.72 3.37
N ILE A 89 -2.80 -5.45 3.50
CA ILE A 89 -1.67 -4.87 2.77
C ILE A 89 -0.58 -4.55 3.79
N THR A 90 0.66 -4.96 3.54
CA THR A 90 1.82 -4.60 4.36
C THR A 90 2.85 -3.90 3.49
N ILE A 91 3.37 -2.76 3.95
CA ILE A 91 4.57 -2.14 3.37
C ILE A 91 5.73 -2.30 4.33
N THR A 92 6.88 -2.75 3.82
CA THR A 92 8.10 -2.95 4.61
C THR A 92 9.22 -2.06 4.07
N ARG A 93 9.97 -1.43 4.96
CA ARG A 93 11.18 -0.70 4.60
C ARG A 93 12.35 -1.66 4.44
N GLU A 94 12.84 -1.79 3.22
CA GLU A 94 14.07 -2.54 2.90
C GLU A 94 15.32 -1.64 2.98
N SER A 95 16.51 -2.24 2.93
CA SER A 95 17.78 -1.57 3.20
C SER A 95 18.27 -0.66 2.07
N ASP A 96 17.67 -0.77 0.88
CA ASP A 96 18.00 -0.01 -0.32
C ASP A 96 17.37 1.40 -0.37
N ALA A 97 16.52 1.74 0.61
CA ALA A 97 15.86 3.04 0.70
C ALA A 97 16.30 3.86 1.93
N THR A 98 16.32 5.19 1.79
CA THR A 98 16.47 6.10 2.95
C THR A 98 15.19 6.20 3.75
N TYR A 99 14.04 6.34 3.08
CA TYR A 99 12.73 6.39 3.72
C TYR A 99 11.68 5.57 2.96
N THR A 100 10.78 4.92 3.68
CA THR A 100 9.58 4.31 3.09
C THR A 100 8.34 4.94 3.71
N SER A 101 7.42 5.43 2.89
CA SER A 101 6.18 6.06 3.35
C SER A 101 5.08 5.02 3.54
N ALA A 102 4.29 5.20 4.58
CA ALA A 102 2.99 4.55 4.75
C ALA A 102 1.94 5.63 4.99
N ASP A 103 0.86 5.62 4.21
CA ASP A 103 -0.21 6.60 4.32
C ASP A 103 -1.56 5.88 4.32
N ALA A 104 -2.10 5.54 3.14
CA ALA A 104 -3.41 4.93 3.02
C ALA A 104 -3.46 3.83 1.95
N VAL A 105 -4.43 2.92 2.13
CA VAL A 105 -4.83 1.95 1.11
C VAL A 105 -6.34 2.05 0.88
N LYS A 106 -6.78 1.65 -0.30
CA LYS A 106 -8.19 1.63 -0.69
C LYS A 106 -8.52 0.34 -1.41
N PHE A 107 -9.64 -0.25 -1.02
CA PHE A 107 -10.21 -1.45 -1.62
C PHE A 107 -11.51 -1.04 -2.31
N VAL A 108 -11.61 -1.28 -3.61
CA VAL A 108 -12.81 -0.98 -4.41
C VAL A 108 -13.37 -2.30 -4.92
N PRO A 109 -14.59 -2.70 -4.52
CA PRO A 109 -15.22 -3.90 -5.07
C PRO A 109 -15.33 -3.80 -6.59
N VAL A 110 -14.91 -4.83 -7.31
CA VAL A 110 -15.20 -4.99 -8.73
C VAL A 110 -16.62 -5.54 -8.82
N ILE A 111 -17.54 -4.70 -9.31
CA ILE A 111 -18.94 -5.08 -9.53
C ILE A 111 -19.11 -5.33 -11.03
N ASP A 112 -19.51 -6.54 -11.37
CA ASP A 112 -19.95 -6.91 -12.73
C ASP A 112 -21.35 -6.33 -13.05
#